data_AF-A0A2W2BIS2-F1
#
_entry.id   AF-A0A2W2BIS2-F1
#
_cell.length_a   1.000
_cell.length_b   1.000
_cell.length_c   1.000
_cell.angle_alpha   90.00
_cell.angle_beta   90.00
_cell.angle_gamma   90.00
#
_symmetry.space_group_name_H-M   'P 1'
#
loop_
_entity.id
_entity.type
_entity.pdbx_description
1 polymer ?
#
loop_
_entity_poly.entity_id
_entity_poly.type
_entity_poly.pdbx_seq_one_letter_code
_entity_poly.pdbx_strand_id
1 'polypeptide(L)'
;MRNIPRRPSTITWSYVVDDTTGYVLAERRENASPVVRLHLAPSGLERVFDLDLTPGAALLFAGQLAAVADAARRVEYSSPDVLAHMNATYLFGVDDEEITQELVDLADYLGYSPLGADGQLVGRADKVLRARLGLDPAPPIHHSSPSPS
;
A
#
# COMPACT_ATOMS: atom_id res chain seq x y z
N MET A 1 -13.76 -6.71 -6.85
CA MET A 1 -12.84 -7.86 -7.04
C MET A 1 -13.14 -8.50 -8.37
N ARG A 2 -12.27 -8.33 -9.38
CA ARG A 2 -12.40 -9.09 -10.64
C ARG A 2 -11.79 -10.47 -10.47
N ASN A 3 -12.42 -11.44 -11.15
CA ASN A 3 -12.12 -12.86 -11.05
C ASN A 3 -10.84 -13.15 -11.84
N ILE A 4 -9.69 -13.17 -11.18
CA ILE A 4 -8.45 -13.70 -11.77
C ILE A 4 -8.65 -15.22 -11.87
N PRO A 5 -8.63 -15.84 -13.06
CA PRO A 5 -8.88 -17.27 -13.19
C PRO A 5 -7.80 -18.06 -12.45
N ARG A 6 -8.13 -18.55 -11.25
CA ARG A 6 -7.27 -19.44 -10.48
C ARG A 6 -7.33 -20.83 -11.10
N ARG A 7 -6.24 -21.29 -11.73
CA ARG A 7 -6.06 -22.72 -12.01
C ARG A 7 -5.62 -23.43 -10.73
N PRO A 8 -6.09 -24.66 -10.44
CA PRO A 8 -5.87 -25.34 -9.16
C PRO A 8 -4.40 -25.60 -8.79
N SER A 9 -3.46 -25.55 -9.76
CA SER A 9 -2.04 -25.81 -9.55
C SER A 9 -1.13 -24.56 -9.60
N THR A 10 -1.71 -23.35 -9.64
CA THR A 10 -0.95 -22.09 -9.68
C THR A 10 -0.84 -21.48 -8.27
N ILE A 11 0.39 -21.36 -7.74
CA ILE A 11 0.66 -20.43 -6.63
C ILE A 11 0.83 -19.05 -7.24
N THR A 12 -0.15 -18.17 -7.00
CA THR A 12 -0.16 -16.80 -7.49
C THR A 12 0.13 -15.83 -6.35
N TRP A 13 1.21 -15.05 -6.48
CA TRP A 13 1.41 -13.83 -5.67
C TRP A 13 1.18 -12.64 -6.61
N SER A 14 0.24 -11.76 -6.23
CA SER A 14 -0.10 -10.56 -6.98
C SER A 14 0.13 -9.34 -6.10
N TYR A 15 0.96 -8.41 -6.56
CA TYR A 15 0.98 -7.04 -6.03
C TYR A 15 0.20 -6.18 -7.02
N VAL A 16 -1.00 -5.78 -6.60
CA VAL A 16 -1.91 -4.96 -7.41
C VAL A 16 -1.87 -3.56 -6.82
N VAL A 17 -1.33 -2.59 -7.58
CA VAL A 17 -1.41 -1.18 -7.20
C VAL A 17 -2.80 -0.66 -7.60
N ASP A 18 -3.17 -0.83 -8.87
CA ASP A 18 -4.53 -0.76 -9.42
C ASP A 18 -4.49 -1.15 -10.93
N ASP A 19 -5.64 -1.42 -11.56
CA ASP A 19 -5.74 -1.83 -12.99
C ASP A 19 -5.27 -0.73 -13.99
N THR A 20 -5.19 0.53 -13.55
CA THR A 20 -4.80 1.70 -14.36
C THR A 20 -3.31 2.05 -14.26
N THR A 21 -2.62 1.63 -13.20
CA THR A 21 -1.22 1.92 -12.91
C THR A 21 -0.33 0.72 -13.23
N GLY A 22 -0.83 -0.50 -13.01
CA GLY A 22 -0.16 -1.74 -13.35
C GLY A 22 -0.20 -2.80 -12.24
N TYR A 23 0.20 -4.02 -12.59
CA TYR A 23 0.30 -5.15 -11.65
C TYR A 23 1.53 -6.02 -11.93
N VAL A 24 2.02 -6.68 -10.88
CA VAL A 24 3.01 -7.75 -10.98
C VAL A 24 2.36 -9.06 -10.62
N LEU A 25 2.47 -10.05 -11.51
CA LEU A 25 1.93 -11.38 -11.32
C LEU A 25 3.07 -12.41 -11.42
N ALA A 26 3.32 -13.11 -10.32
CA ALA A 26 4.19 -14.28 -10.34
C ALA A 26 3.32 -15.54 -10.52
N GLU A 27 3.54 -16.27 -11.61
CA GLU A 27 2.89 -17.55 -11.89
C GLU A 27 3.93 -18.67 -11.89
N ARG A 28 3.71 -19.70 -11.07
CA ARG A 28 4.36 -21.01 -11.30
C ARG A 28 3.38 -21.92 -12.03
N ARG A 29 3.74 -22.36 -13.23
CA ARG A 29 2.98 -23.40 -13.96
C ARG A 29 3.56 -24.78 -13.65
N GLU A 30 2.70 -25.78 -13.62
CA GLU A 30 3.11 -27.17 -13.44
C GLU A 30 4.12 -27.57 -14.54
N ASN A 31 5.28 -28.07 -14.14
CA ASN A 31 6.40 -28.44 -15.03
C ASN A 31 6.97 -27.31 -15.90
N ALA A 32 6.81 -26.03 -15.51
CA ALA A 32 7.46 -24.90 -16.18
C ALA A 32 8.26 -24.02 -15.20
N SER A 33 9.17 -23.23 -15.76
CA SER A 33 9.82 -22.14 -15.03
C SER A 33 8.78 -21.14 -14.51
N PRO A 34 9.02 -20.51 -13.35
CA PRO A 34 8.17 -19.43 -12.89
C PRO A 34 8.23 -18.25 -13.88
N VAL A 35 7.06 -17.75 -14.25
CA VAL A 35 6.90 -16.59 -15.12
C VAL A 35 6.51 -15.40 -14.26
N VAL A 36 7.26 -14.30 -14.38
CA VAL A 36 6.87 -13.02 -13.81
C VAL A 36 6.29 -12.16 -14.94
N ARG A 37 5.02 -11.83 -14.82
CA ARG A 37 4.34 -10.90 -15.72
C ARG A 37 4.31 -9.51 -15.09
N LEU A 38 4.86 -8.55 -15.80
CA LEU A 38 4.79 -7.14 -15.47
C LEU A 38 3.80 -6.48 -16.39
N HIS A 39 2.76 -5.90 -15.81
CA HIS A 39 1.84 -5.02 -16.51
C HIS A 39 2.09 -3.60 -16.03
N LEU A 40 2.47 -2.73 -16.95
CA LEU A 40 2.67 -1.31 -16.70
C LEU A 40 1.75 -0.54 -17.66
N ALA A 41 0.95 0.39 -17.13
CA ALA A 41 0.07 1.22 -17.94
C ALA A 41 0.34 2.73 -17.75
N PRO A 42 1.59 3.22 -17.87
CA PRO A 42 1.85 4.65 -17.75
C PRO A 42 1.11 5.41 -18.85
N SER A 43 0.22 6.33 -18.45
CA SER A 43 -0.53 7.19 -19.37
C SER A 43 -1.37 6.44 -20.41
N GLY A 44 -1.88 5.25 -20.06
CA GLY A 44 -2.73 4.44 -20.93
C GLY A 44 -1.98 3.64 -22.01
N LEU A 45 -0.64 3.69 -22.02
CA LEU A 45 0.17 2.84 -22.88
C LEU A 45 0.48 1.53 -22.15
N GLU A 46 -0.29 0.50 -22.47
CA GLU A 46 -0.09 -0.83 -21.92
C GLU A 46 1.23 -1.46 -22.40
N ARG A 47 2.06 -1.88 -21.45
CA ARG A 47 3.27 -2.68 -21.69
C ARG A 47 3.21 -3.92 -20.83
N VAL A 48 3.27 -5.08 -21.50
CA VAL A 48 3.32 -6.39 -20.86
C VAL A 48 4.68 -7.03 -21.13
N PHE A 49 5.38 -7.40 -20.06
CA PHE A 49 6.62 -8.16 -20.13
C PHE A 49 6.42 -9.51 -19.46
N ASP A 50 6.65 -10.59 -20.20
CA ASP A 50 6.71 -11.96 -19.67
C ASP A 50 8.18 -12.33 -19.50
N LEU A 51 8.62 -12.51 -18.25
CA LEU A 51 9.98 -12.87 -17.90
C LEU A 51 10.03 -14.34 -17.47
N ASP A 52 10.77 -15.16 -18.23
CA ASP A 52 11.12 -16.53 -17.83
C ASP A 52 12.38 -16.46 -16.96
N LEU A 53 12.21 -16.72 -15.67
CA LEU A 53 13.27 -16.58 -14.68
C LEU A 53 13.45 -17.89 -13.92
N THR A 54 14.68 -18.19 -13.52
CA THR A 54 14.90 -19.23 -12.50
C THR A 54 14.31 -18.75 -11.17
N PRO A 55 13.98 -19.66 -10.22
CA PRO A 55 13.44 -19.26 -8.92
C PRO A 55 14.34 -18.24 -8.17
N GLY A 56 15.67 -18.41 -8.23
CA GLY A 56 16.61 -17.47 -7.61
C GLY A 56 16.60 -16.09 -8.29
N ALA A 57 16.54 -16.05 -9.62
CA ALA A 57 16.43 -14.80 -10.36
C ALA A 57 15.10 -14.09 -10.13
N ALA A 58 14.00 -14.83 -10.00
CA ALA A 58 12.68 -14.28 -9.67
C ALA A 58 12.66 -13.62 -8.28
N LEU A 59 13.30 -14.23 -7.27
CA LEU A 59 13.41 -13.64 -5.93
C LEU A 59 14.25 -12.35 -5.93
N LEU A 60 15.39 -12.36 -6.62
CA LEU A 60 16.22 -11.15 -6.76
C LEU A 60 15.46 -10.03 -7.47
N PHE A 61 14.74 -10.37 -8.53
CA PHE A 61 13.95 -9.42 -9.30
C PHE A 61 12.80 -8.82 -8.46
N ALA A 62 12.10 -9.66 -7.68
CA ALA A 62 11.08 -9.19 -6.74
C ALA A 62 11.67 -8.22 -5.69
N GLY A 63 12.86 -8.53 -5.16
CA GLY A 63 13.56 -7.64 -4.23
C GLY A 63 13.92 -6.28 -4.84
N GLN A 64 14.37 -6.27 -6.10
CA GLN A 64 14.66 -5.03 -6.82
C GLN A 64 13.40 -4.20 -7.07
N LEU A 65 12.29 -4.84 -7.46
CA LEU A 65 11.00 -4.16 -7.63
C LEU A 65 10.48 -3.57 -6.31
N ALA A 66 10.61 -4.31 -5.21
CA ALA A 66 10.24 -3.80 -3.89
C ALA A 66 11.06 -2.56 -3.51
N ALA A 67 12.37 -2.57 -3.79
CA ALA A 67 13.24 -1.41 -3.55
C ALA A 67 12.87 -0.19 -4.41
N VAL A 68 12.52 -0.40 -5.68
CA VAL A 68 12.03 0.69 -6.56
C VAL A 68 10.70 1.25 -6.05
N ALA A 69 9.78 0.37 -5.65
CA ALA A 69 8.49 0.78 -5.08
C ALA A 69 8.65 1.51 -3.74
N ASP A 70 9.63 1.13 -2.91
CA ASP A 70 9.95 1.86 -1.68
C ASP A 70 10.51 3.25 -1.97
N ALA A 71 11.45 3.36 -2.91
CA ALA A 71 12.00 4.65 -3.32
C ALA A 71 10.91 5.59 -3.89
N ALA A 72 10.01 5.05 -4.71
CA ALA A 72 8.88 5.82 -5.25
C ALA A 72 7.92 6.29 -4.15
N ARG A 73 7.58 5.41 -3.20
CA ARG A 73 6.75 5.76 -2.03
C ARG A 73 7.37 6.86 -1.18
N ARG A 74 8.67 6.79 -0.89
CA ARG A 74 9.39 7.83 -0.13
C ARG A 74 9.31 9.19 -0.82
N VAL A 75 9.45 9.24 -2.15
CA VAL A 75 9.29 10.49 -2.91
C VAL A 75 7.88 11.05 -2.78
N GLU A 76 6.87 10.20 -2.83
CA GLU A 76 5.47 10.59 -2.63
C GLU A 76 5.23 11.14 -1.21
N TYR A 77 5.77 10.47 -0.19
CA TYR A 77 5.57 10.84 1.22
C TYR A 77 6.28 12.14 1.60
N SER A 78 7.40 12.45 0.95
CA SER A 78 8.11 13.72 1.14
C SER A 78 7.54 14.89 0.33
N SER A 79 6.36 14.73 -0.29
CA SER A 79 5.66 15.83 -0.96
C SER A 79 5.25 16.90 0.07
N PRO A 80 5.51 18.20 -0.18
CA PRO A 80 5.15 19.28 0.75
C PRO A 80 3.68 19.29 1.17
N ASP A 81 2.77 18.94 0.25
CA ASP A 81 1.33 18.90 0.53
C ASP A 81 0.97 17.75 1.47
N VAL A 82 1.62 16.59 1.31
CA VAL A 82 1.44 15.43 2.19
C VAL A 82 1.98 15.75 3.58
N LEU A 83 3.20 16.29 3.66
CA LEU A 83 3.85 16.66 4.91
C LEU A 83 3.01 17.70 5.68
N ALA A 84 2.56 18.76 5.00
CA ALA A 84 1.73 19.79 5.59
C ALA A 84 0.40 19.22 6.10
N HIS A 85 -0.26 18.36 5.32
CA HIS A 85 -1.50 17.71 5.72
C HIS A 85 -1.31 16.82 6.95
N MET A 86 -0.26 15.98 6.96
CA MET A 86 0.04 15.07 8.05
C MET A 86 0.37 15.81 9.34
N ASN A 87 1.18 16.86 9.27
CA ASN A 87 1.52 17.70 10.41
C ASN A 87 0.25 18.39 10.97
N ALA A 88 -0.58 18.95 10.09
CA ALA A 88 -1.79 19.67 10.49
C ALA A 88 -2.91 18.78 11.07
N THR A 89 -2.90 17.48 10.79
CA THR A 89 -4.04 16.59 11.10
C THR A 89 -3.70 15.52 12.15
N TYR A 90 -2.48 15.00 12.13
CA TYR A 90 -2.10 13.83 12.93
C TYR A 90 -0.84 14.07 13.77
N LEU A 91 0.20 14.62 13.16
CA LEU A 91 1.57 14.66 13.68
C LEU A 91 2.01 16.10 13.98
N PHE A 92 1.26 16.76 14.87
CA PHE A 92 1.42 18.19 15.18
C PHE A 92 2.83 18.54 15.65
N GLY A 93 3.54 19.37 14.87
CA GLY A 93 4.88 19.86 15.22
C GLY A 93 6.01 18.82 15.09
N VAL A 94 5.72 17.68 14.46
CA VAL A 94 6.69 16.64 14.09
C VAL A 94 7.46 17.10 12.87
N ASP A 95 8.74 16.71 12.75
CA ASP A 95 9.55 17.06 11.60
C ASP A 95 9.19 16.24 10.35
N ASP A 96 9.59 16.73 9.17
CA ASP A 96 9.25 16.11 7.89
C ASP A 96 9.84 14.69 7.72
N GLU A 97 10.99 14.41 8.34
CA GLU A 97 11.66 13.10 8.27
C GLU A 97 10.91 12.07 9.11
N GLU A 98 10.49 12.45 10.32
CA GLU A 98 9.65 11.66 11.22
C GLU A 98 8.27 11.41 10.61
N ILE A 99 7.65 12.41 9.97
CA ILE A 99 6.37 12.22 9.23
C ILE A 99 6.55 11.21 8.09
N THR A 100 7.62 11.34 7.31
CA THR A 100 7.91 10.43 6.21
C THR A 100 8.12 9.00 6.73
N GLN A 101 8.85 8.84 7.84
CA GLN A 101 9.09 7.53 8.44
C GLN A 101 7.81 6.90 8.99
N GLU A 102 6.92 7.66 9.64
CA GLU A 102 5.63 7.12 10.10
C GLU A 102 4.77 6.63 8.92
N LEU A 103 4.79 7.33 7.78
CA LEU A 103 4.10 6.87 6.56
C LEU A 103 4.71 5.57 6.00
N VAL A 104 6.03 5.40 6.05
CA VAL A 104 6.71 4.14 5.67
C VAL A 104 6.28 3.01 6.62
N ASP A 105 6.33 3.25 7.93
CA ASP A 105 5.97 2.24 8.94
C ASP A 105 4.49 1.85 8.87
N LEU A 106 3.62 2.81 8.53
CA LEU A 106 2.21 2.57 8.27
C LEU A 106 2.02 1.75 6.98
N ALA A 107 2.76 2.05 5.92
CA ALA A 107 2.72 1.27 4.67
C ALA A 107 3.14 -0.18 4.89
N ASP A 108 4.22 -0.40 5.65
CA ASP A 108 4.74 -1.74 5.96
C ASP A 108 3.77 -2.55 6.83
N TYR A 109 3.12 -1.89 7.80
CA TYR A 109 2.07 -2.53 8.60
C TYR A 109 0.83 -2.92 7.76
N LEU A 110 0.46 -2.10 6.78
CA LEU A 110 -0.71 -2.32 5.93
C LEU A 110 -0.43 -3.30 4.78
N GLY A 111 0.82 -3.38 4.32
CA GLY A 111 1.23 -4.11 3.12
C GLY A 111 0.86 -3.41 1.81
N TYR A 112 0.52 -2.12 1.86
CA TYR A 112 0.17 -1.28 0.71
C TYR A 112 0.33 0.22 1.07
N SER A 113 0.29 1.13 0.09
CA SER A 113 0.45 2.58 0.35
C SER A 113 -0.69 3.13 1.24
N PRO A 114 -0.39 3.89 2.31
CA PRO A 114 -1.41 4.49 3.15
C PRO A 114 -2.10 5.67 2.49
N LEU A 115 -1.55 6.21 1.39
CA LEU A 115 -2.10 7.33 0.63
C LEU A 115 -2.96 6.87 -0.55
N GLY A 116 -4.03 7.61 -0.80
CA GLY A 116 -4.82 7.54 -2.03
C GLY A 116 -4.23 8.41 -3.14
N ALA A 117 -4.84 8.37 -4.32
CA ALA A 117 -4.38 9.15 -5.49
C ALA A 117 -4.46 10.68 -5.29
N ASP A 118 -5.19 11.14 -4.29
CA ASP A 118 -5.31 12.54 -3.85
C ASP A 118 -4.27 12.94 -2.79
N GLY A 119 -3.34 12.04 -2.44
CA GLY A 119 -2.34 12.27 -1.40
C GLY A 119 -2.90 12.25 0.02
N GLN A 120 -4.15 11.82 0.22
CA GLN A 120 -4.79 11.71 1.53
C GLN A 120 -4.70 10.29 2.07
N LEU A 121 -4.75 10.11 3.40
CA LEU A 121 -4.80 8.77 3.98
C LEU A 121 -6.06 8.03 3.55
N VAL A 122 -5.91 6.81 3.05
CA VAL A 122 -7.06 5.94 2.78
C VAL A 122 -7.73 5.56 4.10
N GLY A 123 -9.06 5.34 4.08
CA GLY A 123 -9.84 5.21 5.31
C GLY A 123 -9.41 4.10 6.29
N ARG A 124 -8.65 3.09 5.86
CA ARG A 124 -8.03 2.12 6.78
C ARG A 124 -6.74 2.64 7.41
N ALA A 125 -5.92 3.37 6.65
CA ALA A 125 -4.70 3.98 7.13
C ALA A 125 -5.00 5.08 8.16
N ASP A 126 -5.98 5.94 7.89
CA ASP A 126 -6.47 6.98 8.82
C ASP A 126 -6.86 6.37 10.18
N LYS A 127 -7.70 5.33 10.18
CA LYS A 127 -8.13 4.65 11.42
C LYS A 127 -6.97 4.07 12.21
N VAL A 128 -6.04 3.40 11.53
CA VAL A 128 -4.88 2.79 12.19
C VAL A 128 -3.99 3.87 12.80
N LEU A 129 -3.72 4.94 12.06
CA LEU A 129 -2.87 6.02 12.54
C LEU A 129 -3.52 6.76 13.72
N ARG A 130 -4.81 7.08 13.66
CA ARG A 130 -5.55 7.68 14.78
C ARG A 130 -5.50 6.82 16.03
N ALA A 131 -5.72 5.52 15.89
CA ALA A 131 -5.63 4.59 17.01
C ALA A 131 -4.22 4.53 17.61
N ARG A 132 -3.16 4.51 16.77
CA ARG A 132 -1.76 4.55 17.21
C ARG A 132 -1.44 5.83 17.99
N LEU A 133 -1.98 6.96 17.54
CA LEU A 133 -1.74 8.28 18.13
C LEU A 133 -2.69 8.61 19.28
N GLY A 134 -3.64 7.73 19.63
CA GLY A 134 -4.64 8.00 20.66
C GLY A 134 -5.61 9.13 20.31
N LEU A 135 -5.81 9.39 19.02
CA LEU A 135 -6.69 10.45 18.50
C LEU A 135 -8.15 9.99 18.34
N ASP A 136 -8.45 8.73 18.64
CA ASP A 136 -9.83 8.24 18.64
C ASP A 136 -10.62 8.91 19.79
N PRO A 137 -11.84 9.42 19.51
CA PRO A 137 -12.64 10.05 20.54
C PRO A 137 -12.99 9.03 21.63
N ALA A 138 -12.84 9.44 22.89
CA ALA A 138 -13.36 8.67 24.02
C ALA A 138 -14.84 8.34 23.75
N PRO A 139 -15.30 7.10 24.05
CA PRO A 139 -16.70 6.75 23.87
C PRO A 139 -17.57 7.78 24.60
N PRO A 140 -18.72 8.20 24.01
CA PRO A 140 -19.57 9.19 24.62
C PRO A 140 -19.95 8.73 26.04
N ILE A 141 -19.67 9.58 27.03
CA ILE A 141 -20.15 9.35 28.40
C ILE A 141 -21.67 9.49 28.34
N HIS A 142 -22.37 8.36 28.27
CA HIS A 142 -23.81 8.34 28.50
C HIS A 142 -24.04 8.67 29.97
N HIS A 143 -24.27 9.95 30.27
CA HIS A 143 -24.90 10.33 31.52
C HIS A 143 -26.31 9.74 31.50
N SER A 144 -26.49 8.58 32.13
CA SER A 144 -27.81 8.06 32.44
C SER A 144 -28.53 9.12 33.28
N SER A 145 -29.46 9.85 32.68
CA SER A 145 -30.33 10.76 33.42
C SER A 145 -31.12 9.94 34.45
N PRO A 146 -31.24 10.40 35.71
CA PRO A 146 -32.04 9.70 36.70
C PRO A 146 -33.50 9.68 36.24
N SER A 147 -34.12 8.49 36.25
CA SER A 147 -35.53 8.32 35.91
C SER A 147 -36.41 9.19 36.83
N PRO A 148 -37.36 9.97 36.28
CA PRO A 148 -38.32 10.69 37.11
C PRO A 148 -39.23 9.68 37.82
N SER A 149 -39.43 9.90 39.13
CA SER A 149 -40.30 9.13 40.01
C SER A 149 -41.77 9.43 39.79
#